data_AF-A0A9Q0VM08-F1
#
_entry.id   AF-A0A9Q0VM08-F1
#
_cell.length_a   1.000
_cell.length_b   1.000
_cell.length_c   1.000
_cell.angle_alpha   90.00
_cell.angle_beta   90.00
_cell.angle_gamma   90.00
#
_symmetry.space_group_name_H-M   'P 1'
#
loop_
_entity.id
_entity.type
_entity.pdbx_description
1 polymer ?
#
loop_
_entity_poly.entity_id
_entity_poly.type
_entity_poly.pdbx_seq_one_letter_code
_entity_poly.pdbx_strand_id
1 'polypeptide(L)'
;MASFNVSSYPSTTTRAALSGSQNFKLFNGLHGVNSFCPNGNALNLALIRLDGSKSSCGIKGVGKSRATLISGDDLLSYSNGNGVAAKSTVLDNGSVGIDLQPEAIAFGTLSADTASITNGFAVGNDDHELDRPTEGFSSIPDAIEDIRQGKIVVVVDDEDRENEGDLIMAAELATPEAMAFIVKHGTGIVCVSMQGGDLDRLQLPLMVRQNENDEKLRTAFTVTVDAKHGTTTGVSAKDRATTVLALSSKDSKPDDFNRPGHIFPLRYREGGVLKRAGHTEASVDLAVLAGMDPVAVLCEVVDDDGSMARLPKLRQFAERENLKIVSIADLIRYRRKTDKLVDRSSAARIPTMWGPFTSYCYRSILDGIEHIAMVKGDIGDGQDVLVRVHSECLTGDIFGSARCDCGDQLALAMQQIEAAGRGVLVYLQRA
;
A
#
# COMPACT_ATOMS: atom_id res chain seq x y z
N MET A 1 -52.45 38.27 47.68
CA MET A 1 -53.52 37.76 46.77
C MET A 1 -53.89 38.88 45.81
N ALA A 2 -54.06 38.59 44.51
CA ALA A 2 -54.96 39.20 43.50
C ALA A 2 -55.20 40.76 43.46
N SER A 3 -55.32 41.49 42.34
CA SER A 3 -55.66 41.16 40.92
C SER A 3 -55.36 42.33 39.94
N PHE A 4 -55.51 42.08 38.61
CA PHE A 4 -55.86 43.03 37.50
C PHE A 4 -54.80 44.08 37.05
N ASN A 5 -54.74 44.60 35.79
CA ASN A 5 -55.40 44.32 34.47
C ASN A 5 -54.50 44.87 33.31
N VAL A 6 -54.39 44.28 32.11
CA VAL A 6 -55.19 44.46 30.85
C VAL A 6 -55.18 45.91 30.30
N SER A 7 -55.02 46.26 29.00
CA SER A 7 -55.08 45.57 27.67
C SER A 7 -53.83 45.90 26.78
N SER A 8 -53.71 45.85 25.43
CA SER A 8 -54.61 45.68 24.25
C SER A 8 -53.86 45.20 22.96
N TYR A 9 -54.56 45.19 21.81
CA TYR A 9 -54.05 45.16 20.41
C TYR A 9 -54.81 46.23 19.58
N PRO A 10 -54.41 46.51 18.31
CA PRO A 10 -55.28 46.11 17.19
C PRO A 10 -54.53 45.55 15.95
N SER A 11 -55.29 45.22 14.89
CA SER A 11 -54.85 44.39 13.74
C SER A 11 -55.47 44.81 12.40
N THR A 12 -54.84 44.48 11.26
CA THR A 12 -55.48 44.55 9.92
C THR A 12 -55.03 43.41 8.99
N THR A 13 -55.95 42.93 8.14
CA THR A 13 -55.78 41.81 7.16
C THR A 13 -55.65 42.38 5.71
N THR A 14 -55.60 41.66 4.57
CA THR A 14 -56.57 40.64 4.08
C THR A 14 -56.17 40.05 2.68
N ARG A 15 -56.28 38.71 2.47
CA ARG A 15 -56.57 37.96 1.18
C ARG A 15 -55.65 38.17 -0.07
N ALA A 16 -55.59 37.33 -1.11
CA ALA A 16 -55.95 35.92 -1.46
C ALA A 16 -55.15 35.55 -2.78
N ALA A 17 -55.14 34.37 -3.42
CA ALA A 17 -56.08 33.23 -3.50
C ALA A 17 -55.39 31.87 -3.90
N LEU A 18 -56.20 30.84 -4.22
CA LEU A 18 -55.82 29.42 -4.33
C LEU A 18 -55.20 28.97 -5.67
N SER A 19 -54.38 27.91 -5.64
CA SER A 19 -54.67 26.54 -6.20
C SER A 19 -53.39 25.73 -6.48
N GLY A 20 -53.47 24.39 -6.57
CA GLY A 20 -52.33 23.53 -6.96
C GLY A 20 -52.30 22.13 -6.33
N SER A 21 -52.63 21.12 -7.12
CA SER A 21 -52.78 19.69 -6.76
C SER A 21 -51.56 18.95 -6.18
N GLN A 22 -51.87 17.94 -5.37
CA GLN A 22 -51.04 16.78 -4.96
C GLN A 22 -50.13 16.21 -6.07
N ASN A 23 -48.94 15.67 -5.71
CA ASN A 23 -48.73 14.20 -5.62
C ASN A 23 -47.31 13.79 -5.18
N PHE A 24 -47.22 12.64 -4.50
CA PHE A 24 -45.98 11.87 -4.29
C PHE A 24 -45.76 10.91 -5.48
N LYS A 25 -44.51 10.74 -5.95
CA LYS A 25 -44.04 9.49 -6.59
C LYS A 25 -42.53 9.45 -6.81
N LEU A 26 -41.99 8.23 -6.84
CA LEU A 26 -40.61 7.91 -7.22
C LEU A 26 -40.42 8.08 -8.74
N PHE A 27 -39.18 8.25 -9.21
CA PHE A 27 -38.55 7.28 -10.15
C PHE A 27 -37.03 7.48 -10.29
N ASN A 28 -36.35 6.43 -10.76
CA ASN A 28 -34.90 6.43 -11.07
C ASN A 28 -34.60 7.12 -12.42
N GLY A 29 -33.36 7.61 -12.59
CA GLY A 29 -32.77 7.97 -13.88
C GLY A 29 -31.27 7.62 -13.90
N LEU A 30 -30.80 6.99 -14.98
CA LEU A 30 -29.42 6.49 -15.12
C LEU A 30 -28.52 7.43 -15.94
N HIS A 31 -27.21 7.25 -15.82
CA HIS A 31 -26.22 7.84 -16.72
C HIS A 31 -26.50 7.45 -18.19
N GLY A 32 -26.29 8.39 -19.11
CA GLY A 32 -26.33 8.12 -20.54
C GLY A 32 -25.10 7.33 -21.02
N VAL A 33 -25.32 6.43 -21.98
CA VAL A 33 -24.25 5.70 -22.68
C VAL A 33 -24.37 5.96 -24.18
N ASN A 34 -23.35 6.58 -24.77
CA ASN A 34 -23.24 6.63 -26.23
C ASN A 34 -22.89 5.24 -26.74
N SER A 35 -23.77 4.67 -27.55
CA SER A 35 -23.63 3.31 -28.10
C SER A 35 -23.19 3.37 -29.57
N PHE A 36 -22.16 2.60 -29.91
CA PHE A 36 -21.90 2.18 -31.29
C PHE A 36 -22.04 0.66 -31.35
N CYS A 37 -22.86 0.16 -32.28
CA CYS A 37 -23.15 -1.28 -32.40
C CYS A 37 -23.43 -1.63 -33.87
N PRO A 38 -22.59 -2.46 -34.52
CA PRO A 38 -22.86 -2.97 -35.86
C PRO A 38 -23.71 -4.25 -35.81
N ASN A 39 -24.76 -4.29 -36.65
CA ASN A 39 -25.49 -5.47 -37.11
C ASN A 39 -26.22 -6.36 -36.07
N GLY A 40 -27.56 -6.27 -36.10
CA GLY A 40 -28.37 -7.48 -36.28
C GLY A 40 -29.24 -7.96 -35.11
N ASN A 41 -30.53 -7.63 -35.19
CA ASN A 41 -31.69 -8.30 -34.57
C ASN A 41 -31.71 -8.45 -33.03
N ALA A 42 -32.64 -7.74 -32.40
CA ALA A 42 -32.98 -7.89 -31.00
C ALA A 42 -33.94 -9.07 -30.73
N LEU A 43 -33.94 -9.56 -29.49
CA LEU A 43 -35.11 -10.15 -28.83
C LEU A 43 -35.06 -9.83 -27.33
N ASN A 44 -36.22 -9.61 -26.71
CA ASN A 44 -36.35 -9.26 -25.29
C ASN A 44 -36.21 -10.49 -24.38
N LEU A 45 -35.65 -10.30 -23.19
CA LEU A 45 -35.96 -11.12 -22.00
C LEU A 45 -35.98 -10.24 -20.74
N ALA A 46 -36.91 -10.52 -19.82
CA ALA A 46 -37.11 -9.71 -18.62
C ALA A 46 -36.32 -10.24 -17.41
N LEU A 47 -35.89 -9.35 -16.50
CA LEU A 47 -35.34 -9.76 -15.21
C LEU A 47 -36.45 -10.30 -14.29
N ILE A 48 -36.17 -11.44 -13.66
CA ILE A 48 -36.93 -11.97 -12.52
C ILE A 48 -36.14 -11.66 -11.25
N ARG A 49 -36.80 -11.04 -10.26
CA ARG A 49 -36.30 -10.99 -8.88
C ARG A 49 -36.65 -12.30 -8.17
N LEU A 50 -35.74 -12.79 -7.34
CA LEU A 50 -35.97 -13.92 -6.44
C LEU A 50 -35.98 -13.45 -4.99
N ASP A 51 -37.08 -13.73 -4.30
CA ASP A 51 -37.26 -13.58 -2.86
C ASP A 51 -37.96 -14.84 -2.33
N GLY A 52 -37.60 -15.26 -1.13
CA GLY A 52 -38.47 -16.04 -0.23
C GLY A 52 -39.00 -17.42 -0.67
N SER A 53 -38.43 -18.46 -0.06
CA SER A 53 -39.09 -19.74 0.32
C SER A 53 -39.26 -20.86 -0.74
N LYS A 54 -39.76 -22.01 -0.26
CA LYS A 54 -39.66 -23.33 -0.89
C LYS A 54 -40.70 -23.54 -2.00
N SER A 55 -40.25 -23.90 -3.20
CA SER A 55 -41.02 -24.80 -4.07
C SER A 55 -40.09 -25.60 -4.99
N SER A 56 -40.50 -26.82 -5.32
CA SER A 56 -39.77 -27.72 -6.23
C SER A 56 -40.39 -27.69 -7.62
N CYS A 57 -39.62 -27.39 -8.66
CA CYS A 57 -40.00 -27.62 -10.04
C CYS A 57 -38.81 -28.18 -10.83
N GLY A 58 -39.00 -29.34 -11.47
CA GLY A 58 -37.94 -30.02 -12.23
C GLY A 58 -38.19 -29.92 -13.72
N ILE A 59 -37.14 -29.64 -14.50
CA ILE A 59 -37.18 -29.65 -15.97
C ILE A 59 -36.23 -30.73 -16.48
N LYS A 60 -36.74 -31.67 -17.26
CA LYS A 60 -35.93 -32.68 -17.95
C LYS A 60 -35.30 -32.09 -19.21
N GLY A 61 -33.99 -31.90 -19.23
CA GLY A 61 -33.20 -31.60 -20.43
C GLY A 61 -32.13 -32.66 -20.64
N VAL A 62 -32.27 -33.49 -21.69
CA VAL A 62 -31.29 -34.55 -22.01
C VAL A 62 -30.25 -34.00 -23.00
N GLY A 63 -29.15 -33.45 -22.48
CA GLY A 63 -27.98 -33.04 -23.26
C GLY A 63 -26.85 -34.06 -23.16
N LYS A 64 -26.59 -34.83 -24.21
CA LYS A 64 -25.41 -35.73 -24.28
C LYS A 64 -24.18 -34.96 -24.78
N SER A 65 -23.50 -34.25 -23.89
CA SER A 65 -22.18 -33.69 -24.17
C SER A 65 -21.13 -34.80 -24.16
N ARG A 66 -20.60 -35.15 -25.35
CA ARG A 66 -19.58 -36.19 -25.52
C ARG A 66 -18.20 -35.53 -25.57
N ALA A 67 -17.47 -35.57 -24.46
CA ALA A 67 -16.07 -35.14 -24.43
C ALA A 67 -15.19 -36.15 -25.19
N THR A 68 -14.27 -35.63 -26.02
CA THR A 68 -13.25 -36.41 -26.71
C THR A 68 -11.89 -35.93 -26.24
N LEU A 69 -11.16 -36.77 -25.51
CA LEU A 69 -9.73 -36.58 -25.29
C LEU A 69 -9.00 -36.89 -26.60
N ILE A 70 -8.09 -36.00 -27.01
CA ILE A 70 -7.14 -36.27 -28.09
C ILE A 70 -5.74 -36.18 -27.48
N SER A 71 -5.20 -37.34 -27.12
CA SER A 71 -3.75 -37.50 -27.02
C SER A 71 -3.22 -37.61 -28.44
N GLY A 72 -2.27 -36.74 -28.81
CA GLY A 72 -1.51 -36.88 -30.04
C GLY A 72 -0.22 -37.64 -29.77
N ASP A 73 -0.06 -38.79 -30.42
CA ASP A 73 1.22 -39.45 -30.69
C ASP A 73 1.07 -40.22 -32.02
N ASP A 74 2.21 -40.56 -32.62
CA ASP A 74 2.33 -40.71 -34.08
C ASP A 74 1.78 -42.00 -34.76
N LEU A 75 1.75 -41.90 -36.10
CA LEU A 75 1.97 -42.93 -37.14
C LEU A 75 0.81 -43.34 -38.08
N LEU A 76 1.08 -43.09 -39.38
CA LEU A 76 0.78 -43.90 -40.57
C LEU A 76 -0.68 -44.22 -40.93
N SER A 77 -1.22 -43.42 -41.86
CA SER A 77 -2.35 -43.80 -42.71
C SER A 77 -1.93 -44.68 -43.90
N TYR A 78 -2.38 -45.94 -43.91
CA TYR A 78 -2.49 -46.74 -45.14
C TYR A 78 -3.90 -46.54 -45.74
N SER A 79 -3.99 -46.33 -47.07
CA SER A 79 -4.95 -47.04 -47.94
C SER A 79 -4.84 -46.65 -49.42
N ASN A 80 -5.20 -47.60 -50.28
CA ASN A 80 -5.22 -47.54 -51.74
C ASN A 80 -6.13 -46.41 -52.29
N GLY A 81 -5.92 -45.87 -53.50
CA GLY A 81 -4.89 -46.17 -54.49
C GLY A 81 -5.43 -46.15 -55.93
N ASN A 82 -4.55 -46.19 -56.93
CA ASN A 82 -4.88 -46.55 -58.31
C ASN A 82 -3.59 -46.97 -59.04
N GLY A 83 -3.67 -47.91 -59.98
CA GLY A 83 -2.47 -48.49 -60.63
C GLY A 83 -2.34 -48.18 -62.12
N VAL A 84 -1.11 -48.26 -62.63
CA VAL A 84 -0.71 -48.89 -63.90
C VAL A 84 0.82 -49.10 -63.83
N ALA A 85 1.35 -50.12 -64.50
CA ALA A 85 2.73 -50.60 -64.30
C ALA A 85 3.75 -50.07 -65.32
N ALA A 86 4.98 -49.84 -64.86
CA ALA A 86 6.20 -49.79 -65.68
C ALA A 86 7.42 -50.26 -64.84
N LYS A 87 8.56 -50.55 -65.49
CA LYS A 87 9.77 -51.12 -64.86
C LYS A 87 10.97 -50.17 -64.91
N SER A 88 11.95 -50.47 -64.05
CA SER A 88 13.41 -50.36 -64.25
C SER A 88 14.17 -49.12 -63.75
N THR A 89 14.94 -49.35 -62.67
CA THR A 89 16.42 -49.34 -62.60
C THR A 89 17.30 -48.49 -63.55
N VAL A 90 18.37 -47.95 -62.94
CA VAL A 90 19.72 -47.56 -63.48
C VAL A 90 19.95 -46.09 -63.90
N LEU A 91 20.69 -45.38 -63.02
CA LEU A 91 21.90 -44.57 -63.20
C LEU A 91 22.26 -43.86 -64.55
N ASP A 92 22.67 -42.59 -64.37
CA ASP A 92 23.88 -41.92 -64.91
C ASP A 92 23.85 -41.01 -66.18
N ASN A 93 24.67 -39.95 -66.08
CA ASN A 93 25.34 -39.07 -67.07
C ASN A 93 24.62 -38.42 -68.27
N GLY A 94 25.01 -37.17 -68.59
CA GLY A 94 24.77 -36.52 -69.90
C GLY A 94 24.67 -34.97 -69.88
N SER A 95 25.76 -34.27 -70.19
CA SER A 95 25.87 -32.78 -70.10
C SER A 95 25.95 -32.02 -71.44
N VAL A 96 25.24 -30.88 -71.54
CA VAL A 96 25.49 -29.66 -72.37
C VAL A 96 24.68 -28.51 -71.71
N GLY A 97 25.04 -27.23 -71.61
CA GLY A 97 26.27 -26.41 -71.78
C GLY A 97 26.16 -25.23 -70.75
N ILE A 98 27.01 -24.23 -70.58
CA ILE A 98 28.09 -23.56 -71.36
C ILE A 98 27.58 -22.77 -72.58
N ASP A 99 27.79 -21.46 -72.69
CA ASP A 99 28.63 -20.51 -71.90
C ASP A 99 27.77 -19.59 -70.97
N LEU A 100 28.26 -18.58 -70.20
CA LEU A 100 29.57 -17.91 -70.09
C LEU A 100 29.88 -17.50 -68.61
N GLN A 101 30.96 -16.72 -68.40
CA GLN A 101 31.57 -16.26 -67.14
C GLN A 101 32.32 -14.92 -67.38
N PRO A 102 33.07 -14.33 -66.42
CA PRO A 102 32.78 -14.05 -65.00
C PRO A 102 33.00 -12.56 -64.65
N GLU A 103 32.71 -12.16 -63.39
CA GLU A 103 33.42 -11.05 -62.73
C GLU A 103 34.04 -11.52 -61.41
N ALA A 104 35.12 -10.86 -60.96
CA ALA A 104 36.10 -11.46 -60.06
C ALA A 104 36.33 -10.69 -58.74
N ILE A 105 36.48 -11.48 -57.67
CA ILE A 105 37.38 -11.31 -56.52
C ILE A 105 37.64 -9.86 -56.03
N ALA A 106 37.06 -9.52 -54.87
CA ALA A 106 37.75 -8.72 -53.86
C ALA A 106 37.26 -9.07 -52.45
N PHE A 107 38.17 -9.45 -51.55
CA PHE A 107 37.89 -9.53 -50.11
C PHE A 107 37.94 -8.09 -49.55
N GLY A 108 36.77 -7.47 -49.38
CA GLY A 108 36.66 -6.14 -48.80
C GLY A 108 36.68 -6.19 -47.27
N THR A 109 37.86 -6.01 -46.66
CA THR A 109 37.99 -5.90 -45.19
C THR A 109 37.35 -4.61 -44.69
N LEU A 110 36.05 -4.63 -44.40
CA LEU A 110 35.37 -3.55 -43.69
C LEU A 110 35.87 -3.51 -42.23
N SER A 111 36.82 -2.61 -41.99
CA SER A 111 37.19 -2.17 -40.64
C SER A 111 35.98 -1.48 -40.01
N ALA A 112 35.17 -2.22 -39.27
CA ALA A 112 34.18 -1.64 -38.38
C ALA A 112 34.91 -0.81 -37.32
N ASP A 113 34.58 0.48 -37.20
CA ASP A 113 35.29 1.40 -36.32
C ASP A 113 35.33 0.87 -34.90
N THR A 114 36.55 0.67 -34.37
CA THR A 114 36.77 0.28 -32.98
C THR A 114 36.56 1.50 -32.09
N ALA A 115 35.31 1.93 -31.96
CA ALA A 115 34.87 2.84 -30.93
C ALA A 115 35.28 2.25 -29.58
N SER A 116 36.21 2.91 -28.90
CA SER A 116 36.73 2.49 -27.60
C SER A 116 35.58 2.35 -26.61
N ILE A 117 35.17 1.12 -26.31
CA ILE A 117 34.22 0.84 -25.23
C ILE A 117 34.89 1.33 -23.94
N THR A 118 34.40 2.45 -23.43
CA THR A 118 34.89 3.06 -22.19
C THR A 118 34.57 2.10 -21.06
N ASN A 119 35.60 1.41 -20.57
CA ASN A 119 35.48 0.44 -19.50
C ASN A 119 35.22 1.19 -18.19
N GLY A 120 33.95 1.45 -17.95
CA GLY A 120 33.46 2.41 -16.96
C GLY A 120 31.97 2.61 -17.16
N PHE A 121 31.17 1.80 -16.48
CA PHE A 121 29.88 2.30 -16.01
C PHE A 121 30.17 3.59 -15.24
N ALA A 122 29.57 4.70 -15.66
CA ALA A 122 29.59 5.90 -14.85
C ALA A 122 28.79 5.58 -13.57
N VAL A 123 29.48 5.34 -12.46
CA VAL A 123 28.87 5.24 -11.14
C VAL A 123 28.36 6.63 -10.79
N GLY A 124 27.11 6.90 -11.17
CA GLY A 124 26.38 8.08 -10.73
C GLY A 124 26.18 7.95 -9.22
N ASN A 125 26.86 8.79 -8.45
CA ASN A 125 26.90 8.70 -6.98
C ASN A 125 25.58 9.03 -6.25
N ASP A 126 24.44 9.10 -6.95
CA ASP A 126 23.13 9.45 -6.37
C ASP A 126 22.37 8.23 -5.78
N ASP A 127 22.60 7.00 -6.26
CA ASP A 127 21.95 5.79 -5.74
C ASP A 127 22.42 5.38 -4.32
N HIS A 128 23.39 6.10 -3.75
CA HIS A 128 23.98 5.79 -2.45
C HIS A 128 23.63 6.76 -1.31
N GLU A 129 23.09 7.95 -1.58
CA GLU A 129 22.60 8.85 -0.52
C GLU A 129 21.10 8.64 -0.20
N LEU A 130 20.66 7.37 -0.14
CA LEU A 130 19.40 7.00 0.50
C LEU A 130 19.37 7.28 2.01
N ASP A 131 20.49 7.72 2.58
CA ASP A 131 20.67 8.04 4.00
C ASP A 131 20.56 9.54 4.36
N ARG A 132 20.70 10.46 3.38
CA ARG A 132 20.55 11.91 3.66
C ARG A 132 19.07 12.24 3.92
N PRO A 133 18.69 13.01 4.96
CA PRO A 133 17.31 13.47 5.12
C PRO A 133 16.89 14.33 3.91
N THR A 134 15.59 14.45 3.68
CA THR A 134 15.08 15.31 2.60
C THR A 134 15.47 16.78 2.86
N GLU A 135 15.76 17.56 1.82
CA GLU A 135 16.32 18.91 1.99
C GLU A 135 15.42 19.82 2.85
N GLY A 136 15.98 20.39 3.91
CA GLY A 136 15.26 21.19 4.90
C GLY A 136 14.51 20.38 5.97
N PHE A 137 14.85 19.10 6.14
CA PHE A 137 14.44 18.25 7.26
C PHE A 137 15.65 17.76 8.08
N SER A 138 15.39 17.38 9.33
CA SER A 138 16.34 16.72 10.23
C SER A 138 16.48 15.23 9.92
N SER A 139 17.54 14.59 10.42
CA SER A 139 17.63 13.13 10.29
C SER A 139 16.65 12.42 11.22
N ILE A 140 16.15 11.24 10.81
CA ILE A 140 15.31 10.40 11.66
C ILE A 140 16.05 9.98 12.96
N PRO A 141 17.36 9.62 12.94
CA PRO A 141 18.14 9.44 14.17
C PRO A 141 18.15 10.63 15.13
N ASP A 142 18.23 11.88 14.63
CA ASP A 142 18.14 13.07 15.50
C ASP A 142 16.78 13.16 16.21
N ALA A 143 15.69 12.95 15.46
CA ALA A 143 14.34 13.00 16.01
C ALA A 143 14.08 11.86 17.01
N ILE A 144 14.62 10.67 16.75
CA ILE A 144 14.59 9.52 17.67
C ILE A 144 15.29 9.85 18.99
N GLU A 145 16.45 10.53 18.95
CA GLU A 145 17.14 10.95 20.18
C GLU A 145 16.40 12.07 20.91
N ASP A 146 15.85 13.05 20.20
CA ASP A 146 15.06 14.11 20.84
C ASP A 146 13.78 13.57 21.50
N ILE A 147 13.09 12.60 20.90
CA ILE A 147 11.97 11.86 21.52
C ILE A 147 12.44 11.08 22.77
N ARG A 148 13.59 10.40 22.70
CA ARG A 148 14.19 9.67 23.83
C ARG A 148 14.54 10.58 25.01
N GLN A 149 14.89 11.83 24.75
CA GLN A 149 15.14 12.87 25.76
C GLN A 149 13.85 13.61 26.20
N GLY A 150 12.66 13.12 25.83
CA GLY A 150 11.36 13.68 26.23
C GLY A 150 11.01 15.00 25.56
N LYS A 151 11.68 15.37 24.47
CA LYS A 151 11.38 16.57 23.69
C LYS A 151 10.23 16.32 22.72
N ILE A 152 9.71 17.41 22.18
CA ILE A 152 8.74 17.41 21.08
C ILE A 152 9.51 17.51 19.75
N VAL A 153 9.02 16.80 18.73
CA VAL A 153 9.47 16.97 17.33
C VAL A 153 8.28 17.34 16.47
N VAL A 154 8.52 18.05 15.37
CA VAL A 154 7.52 18.32 14.33
C VAL A 154 7.62 17.19 13.29
N VAL A 155 6.52 16.49 13.02
CA VAL A 155 6.44 15.53 11.91
C VAL A 155 5.46 16.05 10.89
N VAL A 156 5.83 16.03 9.61
CA VAL A 156 4.94 16.41 8.50
C VAL A 156 4.63 15.23 7.60
N ASP A 157 3.46 15.23 6.99
CA ASP A 157 3.07 14.26 5.98
C ASP A 157 3.33 14.76 4.55
N ASP A 158 2.71 14.10 3.57
CA ASP A 158 2.88 14.39 2.14
C ASP A 158 1.94 15.54 1.69
N GLU A 159 2.38 16.35 0.72
CA GLU A 159 1.59 17.48 0.21
C GLU A 159 0.25 17.08 -0.40
N ASP A 160 0.12 15.84 -0.90
CA ASP A 160 -1.13 15.28 -1.45
C ASP A 160 -2.07 14.68 -0.38
N ARG A 161 -1.64 14.54 0.89
CA ARG A 161 -2.40 13.85 1.96
C ARG A 161 -3.15 14.81 2.89
N GLU A 162 -2.53 15.32 3.96
CA GLU A 162 -3.04 16.39 4.83
C GLU A 162 -2.30 17.69 4.53
N ASN A 163 -1.00 17.62 4.22
CA ASN A 163 -0.06 18.75 4.06
C ASN A 163 0.04 19.56 5.36
N GLU A 164 0.08 18.86 6.49
CA GLU A 164 0.03 19.43 7.84
C GLU A 164 1.20 18.89 8.67
N GLY A 165 1.35 19.34 9.91
CA GLY A 165 2.42 18.89 10.78
C GLY A 165 2.03 18.85 12.25
N ASP A 166 2.45 17.79 12.92
CA ASP A 166 2.06 17.46 14.29
C ASP A 166 3.21 17.66 15.28
N LEU A 167 2.87 18.16 16.47
CA LEU A 167 3.73 18.16 17.64
C LEU A 167 3.70 16.79 18.31
N ILE A 168 4.76 16.00 18.12
CA ILE A 168 4.84 14.61 18.59
C ILE A 168 5.84 14.45 19.73
N MET A 169 5.45 13.70 20.78
CA MET A 169 6.33 13.25 21.86
C MET A 169 5.93 11.88 22.43
N ALA A 170 6.86 11.16 23.05
CA ALA A 170 6.56 9.92 23.78
C ALA A 170 5.66 10.20 25.00
N ALA A 171 4.59 9.42 25.18
CA ALA A 171 3.56 9.70 26.18
C ALA A 171 4.03 9.48 27.63
N GLU A 172 4.93 8.53 27.87
CA GLU A 172 5.49 8.29 29.23
C GLU A 172 6.39 9.44 29.73
N LEU A 173 6.82 10.35 28.84
CA LEU A 173 7.63 11.53 29.17
C LEU A 173 6.80 12.83 29.18
N ALA A 174 5.47 12.75 29.10
CA ALA A 174 4.59 13.92 29.03
C ALA A 174 4.56 14.73 30.33
N THR A 175 5.07 15.97 30.28
CA THR A 175 5.03 16.93 31.40
C THR A 175 3.88 17.94 31.26
N PRO A 176 3.43 18.59 32.35
CA PRO A 176 2.50 19.72 32.27
C PRO A 176 3.01 20.87 31.39
N GLU A 177 4.33 21.09 31.35
CA GLU A 177 5.00 22.13 30.56
C GLU A 177 4.99 21.79 29.07
N ALA A 178 5.33 20.55 28.70
CA ALA A 178 5.24 20.07 27.31
C ALA A 178 3.79 20.06 26.83
N MET A 179 2.85 19.63 27.68
CA MET A 179 1.41 19.69 27.38
C MET A 179 0.92 21.14 27.22
N ALA A 180 1.42 22.09 28.02
CA ALA A 180 1.10 23.51 27.86
C ALA A 180 1.66 24.09 26.55
N PHE A 181 2.85 23.65 26.12
CA PHE A 181 3.40 24.00 24.81
C PHE A 181 2.54 23.45 23.65
N ILE A 182 2.18 22.17 23.71
CA ILE A 182 1.32 21.52 22.70
C ILE A 182 -0.05 22.23 22.60
N VAL A 183 -0.67 22.55 23.72
CA VAL A 183 -1.97 23.26 23.77
C VAL A 183 -1.87 24.73 23.36
N LYS A 184 -0.68 25.35 23.42
CA LYS A 184 -0.43 26.73 22.97
C LYS A 184 -0.23 26.84 21.46
N HIS A 185 0.26 25.78 20.80
CA HIS A 185 0.71 25.81 19.41
C HIS A 185 -0.02 24.87 18.45
N GLY A 186 -0.79 23.91 18.96
CA GLY A 186 -1.65 23.04 18.15
C GLY A 186 -3.13 23.40 18.22
N THR A 187 -3.96 22.62 17.51
CA THR A 187 -5.44 22.71 17.50
C THR A 187 -6.08 22.63 18.89
N GLY A 188 -5.36 22.07 19.87
CA GLY A 188 -5.86 21.75 21.20
C GLY A 188 -6.59 20.40 21.27
N ILE A 189 -6.77 19.70 20.14
CA ILE A 189 -7.31 18.34 20.04
C ILE A 189 -6.17 17.36 20.35
N VAL A 190 -5.75 17.34 21.61
CA VAL A 190 -4.61 16.53 22.06
C VAL A 190 -4.96 15.04 21.96
N CYS A 191 -4.33 14.40 20.99
CA CYS A 191 -4.51 12.98 20.70
C CYS A 191 -3.43 12.13 21.39
N VAL A 192 -3.74 10.85 21.62
CA VAL A 192 -2.78 9.85 22.10
C VAL A 192 -2.88 8.59 21.25
N SER A 193 -1.92 8.40 20.33
CA SER A 193 -1.82 7.16 19.57
C SER A 193 -1.33 6.02 20.45
N MET A 194 -1.98 4.86 20.37
CA MET A 194 -1.52 3.62 21.03
C MET A 194 -1.95 2.36 20.29
N GLN A 195 -1.28 1.25 20.60
CA GLN A 195 -1.58 -0.06 20.03
C GLN A 195 -2.99 -0.55 20.35
N GLY A 196 -3.56 -1.34 19.45
CA GLY A 196 -4.90 -1.89 19.60
C GLY A 196 -5.09 -2.69 20.89
N GLY A 197 -4.08 -3.48 21.28
CA GLY A 197 -4.12 -4.29 22.51
C GLY A 197 -4.24 -3.46 23.79
N ASP A 198 -3.67 -2.25 23.84
CA ASP A 198 -3.79 -1.36 24.99
C ASP A 198 -5.15 -0.67 25.06
N LEU A 199 -5.70 -0.27 23.91
CA LEU A 199 -7.07 0.23 23.83
C LEU A 199 -8.09 -0.86 24.21
N ASP A 200 -7.85 -2.11 23.83
CA ASP A 200 -8.69 -3.25 24.18
C ASP A 200 -8.57 -3.60 25.68
N ARG A 201 -7.35 -3.56 26.25
CA ARG A 201 -7.07 -3.65 27.70
C ARG A 201 -7.82 -2.59 28.51
N LEU A 202 -7.79 -1.34 28.03
CA LEU A 202 -8.40 -0.19 28.69
C LEU A 202 -9.89 -0.01 28.36
N GLN A 203 -10.47 -0.88 27.53
CA GLN A 203 -11.87 -0.80 27.07
C GLN A 203 -12.19 0.58 26.47
N LEU A 204 -11.40 0.96 25.47
CA LEU A 204 -11.50 2.19 24.71
C LEU A 204 -11.90 1.88 23.25
N PRO A 205 -13.18 1.56 22.99
CA PRO A 205 -13.66 1.27 21.64
C PRO A 205 -13.61 2.52 20.75
N LEU A 206 -13.58 2.30 19.43
CA LEU A 206 -13.74 3.37 18.43
C LEU A 206 -15.03 4.17 18.69
N MET A 207 -14.95 5.50 18.60
CA MET A 207 -16.10 6.39 18.81
C MET A 207 -17.18 6.21 17.73
N VAL A 208 -16.74 5.91 16.50
CA VAL A 208 -17.57 5.58 15.34
C VAL A 208 -17.08 4.25 14.77
N ARG A 209 -18.00 3.38 14.32
CA ARG A 209 -17.61 2.07 13.77
C ARG A 209 -16.80 2.25 12.48
N GLN A 210 -15.84 1.37 12.23
CA GLN A 210 -14.89 1.51 11.11
C GLN A 210 -15.56 1.55 9.72
N ASN A 211 -16.77 0.99 9.59
CA ASN A 211 -17.59 1.01 8.38
C ASN A 211 -18.56 2.20 8.27
N GLU A 212 -18.55 3.10 9.27
CA GLU A 212 -19.32 4.35 9.35
C GLU A 212 -18.40 5.56 9.52
N ASN A 213 -17.08 5.35 9.44
CA ASN A 213 -16.08 6.41 9.47
C ASN A 213 -15.92 6.98 8.05
N ASP A 214 -16.66 8.06 7.80
CA ASP A 214 -16.69 8.82 6.54
C ASP A 214 -15.61 9.92 6.47
N GLU A 215 -14.71 10.00 7.45
CA GLU A 215 -13.55 10.91 7.41
C GLU A 215 -12.58 10.51 6.27
N LYS A 216 -12.06 11.49 5.53
CA LYS A 216 -11.19 11.35 4.32
C LYS A 216 -10.10 10.28 4.48
N LEU A 217 -9.43 10.25 5.63
CA LEU A 217 -8.24 9.44 5.91
C LEU A 217 -8.47 8.37 7.00
N ARG A 218 -9.73 8.24 7.45
CA ARG A 218 -10.25 7.30 8.44
C ARG A 218 -9.38 7.19 9.69
N THR A 219 -9.04 8.33 10.28
CA THR A 219 -8.36 8.41 11.57
C THR A 219 -9.21 7.74 12.65
N ALA A 220 -8.58 6.89 13.45
CA ALA A 220 -9.24 5.87 14.25
C ALA A 220 -9.48 6.33 15.71
N PHE A 221 -10.27 7.40 15.87
CA PHE A 221 -10.65 7.95 17.16
C PHE A 221 -11.42 6.95 18.03
N THR A 222 -11.03 6.84 19.29
CA THR A 222 -11.77 6.12 20.35
C THR A 222 -12.60 7.07 21.20
N VAL A 223 -13.39 6.51 22.13
CA VAL A 223 -14.04 7.32 23.17
C VAL A 223 -13.02 8.17 23.93
N THR A 224 -13.31 9.46 24.12
CA THR A 224 -12.40 10.36 24.83
C THR A 224 -12.33 10.04 26.32
N VAL A 225 -11.21 10.40 26.96
CA VAL A 225 -10.94 10.07 28.36
C VAL A 225 -10.32 11.20 29.14
N ASP A 226 -10.53 11.18 30.45
CA ASP A 226 -9.72 11.86 31.46
C ASP A 226 -9.27 10.81 32.48
N ALA A 227 -8.07 10.95 33.06
CA ALA A 227 -7.73 10.22 34.27
C ALA A 227 -8.70 10.59 35.39
N LYS A 228 -9.15 9.60 36.15
CA LYS A 228 -10.12 9.74 37.25
C LYS A 228 -9.49 10.18 38.58
N HIS A 229 -8.16 10.12 38.64
CA HIS A 229 -7.35 10.40 39.82
C HIS A 229 -6.19 11.34 39.46
N GLY A 230 -5.81 12.24 40.37
CA GLY A 230 -4.78 13.28 40.13
C GLY A 230 -5.24 14.50 39.32
N THR A 231 -6.44 14.45 38.74
CA THR A 231 -7.07 15.48 37.91
C THR A 231 -8.13 16.29 38.68
N THR A 232 -8.70 17.30 38.02
CA THR A 232 -9.77 18.18 38.54
C THR A 232 -10.93 18.32 37.56
N THR A 233 -10.69 18.87 36.36
CA THR A 233 -11.68 19.03 35.28
C THR A 233 -11.23 18.41 33.96
N GLY A 234 -10.03 17.80 33.91
CA GLY A 234 -9.50 17.15 32.71
C GLY A 234 -8.80 18.08 31.73
N VAL A 235 -9.35 19.28 31.50
CA VAL A 235 -8.90 20.20 30.43
C VAL A 235 -7.56 20.92 30.69
N SER A 236 -7.09 21.00 31.94
CA SER A 236 -5.83 21.69 32.28
C SER A 236 -4.62 20.99 31.66
N ALA A 237 -3.51 21.71 31.40
CA ALA A 237 -2.30 21.08 30.87
C ALA A 237 -1.73 20.00 31.81
N LYS A 238 -1.85 20.20 33.13
CA LYS A 238 -1.49 19.19 34.13
C LYS A 238 -2.44 17.99 34.13
N ASP A 239 -3.74 18.24 34.00
CA ASP A 239 -4.77 17.21 34.00
C ASP A 239 -4.66 16.32 32.74
N ARG A 240 -4.41 16.95 31.58
CA ARG A 240 -4.10 16.27 30.32
C ARG A 240 -2.80 15.48 30.40
N ALA A 241 -1.70 16.05 30.89
CA ALA A 241 -0.46 15.30 31.10
C ALA A 241 -0.67 14.09 32.05
N THR A 242 -1.42 14.26 33.14
CA THR A 242 -1.79 13.17 34.06
C THR A 242 -2.58 12.07 33.34
N THR A 243 -3.48 12.44 32.42
CA THR A 243 -4.26 11.50 31.59
C THR A 243 -3.39 10.77 30.56
N VAL A 244 -2.44 11.46 29.94
CA VAL A 244 -1.47 10.86 29.00
C VAL A 244 -0.58 9.83 29.71
N LEU A 245 -0.04 10.17 30.88
CA LEU A 245 0.77 9.26 31.71
C LEU A 245 -0.05 8.06 32.23
N ALA A 246 -1.34 8.26 32.51
CA ALA A 246 -2.23 7.15 32.85
C ALA A 246 -2.47 6.22 31.65
N LEU A 247 -2.59 6.77 30.44
CA LEU A 247 -2.77 5.98 29.20
C LEU A 247 -1.51 5.17 28.83
N SER A 248 -0.30 5.74 28.98
CA SER A 248 0.95 4.99 28.70
C SER A 248 1.24 3.90 29.74
N SER A 249 0.72 4.01 30.96
CA SER A 249 0.94 3.00 32.00
C SER A 249 0.30 1.63 31.67
N LYS A 250 1.13 0.59 31.77
CA LYS A 250 0.74 -0.82 31.64
C LYS A 250 -0.12 -1.33 32.81
N ASP A 251 0.00 -0.71 33.99
CA ASP A 251 -0.75 -1.10 35.19
C ASP A 251 -2.18 -0.54 35.22
N SER A 252 -2.46 0.49 34.41
CA SER A 252 -3.77 1.14 34.30
C SER A 252 -4.87 0.20 33.80
N LYS A 253 -6.08 0.45 34.28
CA LYS A 253 -7.28 -0.37 34.04
C LYS A 253 -8.44 0.50 33.51
N PRO A 254 -9.49 -0.12 32.94
CA PRO A 254 -10.66 0.62 32.45
C PRO A 254 -11.27 1.58 33.49
N ASP A 255 -11.27 1.20 34.77
CA ASP A 255 -11.87 1.97 35.87
C ASP A 255 -11.07 3.21 36.29
N ASP A 256 -9.81 3.37 35.85
CA ASP A 256 -8.95 4.51 36.18
C ASP A 256 -9.26 5.75 35.31
N PHE A 257 -10.17 5.61 34.34
CA PHE A 257 -10.55 6.66 33.38
C PHE A 257 -12.04 7.02 33.46
N ASN A 258 -12.32 8.31 33.40
CA ASN A 258 -13.64 8.83 33.08
C ASN A 258 -13.87 8.77 31.55
N ARG A 259 -15.12 8.58 31.13
CA ARG A 259 -15.57 8.58 29.72
C ARG A 259 -16.90 9.34 29.65
N PRO A 260 -17.05 10.39 28.82
CA PRO A 260 -16.02 11.04 28.01
C PRO A 260 -14.98 11.79 28.87
N GLY A 261 -13.98 12.39 28.21
CA GLY A 261 -13.03 13.35 28.78
C GLY A 261 -12.35 14.19 27.68
N HIS A 262 -11.15 14.71 27.95
CA HIS A 262 -10.48 15.75 27.15
C HIS A 262 -9.24 15.29 26.36
N ILE A 263 -8.81 14.04 26.52
CA ILE A 263 -7.82 13.38 25.65
C ILE A 263 -8.51 12.49 24.63
N PHE A 264 -7.97 12.43 23.41
CA PHE A 264 -8.51 11.68 22.27
C PHE A 264 -7.59 10.51 21.89
N PRO A 265 -7.79 9.28 22.42
CA PRO A 265 -6.92 8.16 22.08
C PRO A 265 -7.20 7.67 20.65
N LEU A 266 -6.15 7.37 19.89
CA LEU A 266 -6.20 6.89 18.50
C LEU A 266 -5.67 5.47 18.38
N ARG A 267 -6.36 4.63 17.60
CA ARG A 267 -5.92 3.24 17.34
C ARG A 267 -4.86 3.18 16.23
N TYR A 268 -3.63 2.92 16.62
CA TYR A 268 -2.51 2.59 15.74
C TYR A 268 -2.82 1.36 14.85
N ARG A 269 -2.43 1.41 13.57
CA ARG A 269 -2.51 0.25 12.67
C ARG A 269 -1.20 -0.54 12.66
N GLU A 270 -1.28 -1.82 13.02
CA GLU A 270 -0.12 -2.75 13.05
C GLU A 270 0.63 -2.80 11.72
N GLY A 271 1.90 -2.37 11.74
CA GLY A 271 2.74 -2.12 10.57
C GLY A 271 3.19 -0.65 10.47
N GLY A 272 2.54 0.26 11.18
CA GLY A 272 2.94 1.66 11.30
C GLY A 272 2.95 2.41 9.97
N VAL A 273 3.91 3.33 9.80
CA VAL A 273 4.01 4.17 8.59
C VAL A 273 4.22 3.37 7.30
N LEU A 274 4.71 2.13 7.42
CA LEU A 274 4.87 1.19 6.31
C LEU A 274 3.52 0.66 5.77
N LYS A 275 2.42 0.86 6.52
CA LYS A 275 1.06 0.39 6.19
C LYS A 275 0.02 1.53 6.16
N ARG A 276 0.22 2.59 6.93
CA ARG A 276 -0.49 3.88 6.80
C ARG A 276 0.48 5.03 7.08
N ALA A 277 0.86 5.75 6.04
CA ALA A 277 1.63 6.99 6.16
C ALA A 277 0.75 8.10 6.76
N GLY A 278 0.68 8.21 8.08
CA GLY A 278 -0.06 9.25 8.79
C GLY A 278 0.46 9.49 10.21
N HIS A 279 0.15 10.67 10.77
CA HIS A 279 0.70 11.11 12.05
C HIS A 279 0.41 10.14 13.21
N THR A 280 -0.76 9.48 13.19
CA THR A 280 -1.14 8.42 14.15
C THR A 280 -0.11 7.30 14.23
N GLU A 281 0.34 6.80 13.08
CA GLU A 281 1.32 5.74 12.98
C GLU A 281 2.75 6.26 13.23
N ALA A 282 3.08 7.44 12.71
CA ALA A 282 4.39 8.05 12.87
C ALA A 282 4.74 8.35 14.34
N SER A 283 3.77 8.78 15.15
CA SER A 283 3.99 9.09 16.56
C SER A 283 4.38 7.85 17.38
N VAL A 284 3.68 6.73 17.19
CA VAL A 284 3.99 5.45 17.85
C VAL A 284 5.30 4.87 17.32
N ASP A 285 5.53 4.92 16.01
CA ASP A 285 6.76 4.39 15.40
C ASP A 285 8.01 5.13 15.92
N LEU A 286 7.95 6.46 16.08
CA LEU A 286 9.05 7.24 16.67
C LEU A 286 9.27 6.93 18.15
N ALA A 287 8.21 6.72 18.93
CA ALA A 287 8.33 6.29 20.34
C ALA A 287 9.01 4.90 20.45
N VAL A 288 8.58 3.94 19.64
CA VAL A 288 9.18 2.59 19.59
C VAL A 288 10.65 2.64 19.17
N LEU A 289 11.00 3.44 18.15
CA LEU A 289 12.39 3.63 17.70
C LEU A 289 13.25 4.39 18.72
N ALA A 290 12.65 5.25 19.54
CA ALA A 290 13.31 5.84 20.71
C ALA A 290 13.59 4.81 21.82
N GLY A 291 12.93 3.65 21.80
CA GLY A 291 12.99 2.64 22.86
C GLY A 291 12.02 2.91 24.01
N MET A 292 11.01 3.75 23.76
CA MET A 292 9.91 4.07 24.66
C MET A 292 8.74 3.10 24.45
N ASP A 293 7.76 3.11 25.34
CA ASP A 293 6.51 2.39 25.15
C ASP A 293 5.73 2.90 23.92
N PRO A 294 4.89 2.05 23.28
CA PRO A 294 4.26 2.34 22.00
C PRO A 294 3.00 3.23 22.14
N VAL A 295 3.15 4.33 22.90
CA VAL A 295 2.12 5.30 23.23
C VAL A 295 2.72 6.71 23.05
N ALA A 296 2.10 7.54 22.22
CA ALA A 296 2.65 8.84 21.85
C ALA A 296 1.57 9.92 21.77
N VAL A 297 1.92 11.14 22.17
CA VAL A 297 1.08 12.34 22.01
C VAL A 297 1.27 12.89 20.60
N LEU A 298 0.19 13.41 20.02
CA LEU A 298 0.19 14.17 18.78
C LEU A 298 -0.92 15.25 18.81
N CYS A 299 -0.68 16.37 18.13
CA CYS A 299 -1.61 17.49 17.98
C CYS A 299 -1.14 18.34 16.79
N GLU A 300 -2.03 18.69 15.89
CA GLU A 300 -1.73 19.35 14.61
C GLU A 300 -1.42 20.84 14.85
N VAL A 301 -0.38 21.41 14.20
CA VAL A 301 0.07 22.80 14.42
C VAL A 301 -0.81 23.81 13.70
N VAL A 302 -1.23 24.86 14.42
CA VAL A 302 -1.97 26.01 13.86
C VAL A 302 -1.05 27.21 13.61
N ASP A 303 -1.39 28.00 12.60
CA ASP A 303 -0.77 29.28 12.29
C ASP A 303 -1.46 30.43 13.06
N ASP A 304 -0.79 31.59 13.16
CA ASP A 304 -1.25 32.74 13.97
C ASP A 304 -2.58 33.36 13.44
N ASP A 305 -3.03 32.99 12.23
CA ASP A 305 -4.32 33.40 11.66
C ASP A 305 -5.48 32.40 11.91
N GLY A 306 -5.18 31.27 12.58
CA GLY A 306 -6.15 30.20 12.87
C GLY A 306 -6.32 29.17 11.75
N SER A 307 -5.53 29.23 10.67
CA SER A 307 -5.41 28.16 9.69
C SER A 307 -4.41 27.07 10.12
N MET A 308 -4.41 25.92 9.45
CA MET A 308 -3.43 24.85 9.70
C MET A 308 -2.07 25.21 9.09
N ALA A 309 -1.00 25.16 9.89
CA ALA A 309 0.33 25.56 9.47
C ALA A 309 0.89 24.60 8.40
N ARG A 310 1.35 25.16 7.28
CA ARG A 310 1.90 24.43 6.13
C ARG A 310 3.43 24.45 6.15
N LEU A 311 4.08 23.56 5.39
CA LEU A 311 5.52 23.30 5.47
C LEU A 311 6.44 24.55 5.58
N PRO A 312 6.25 25.66 4.82
CA PRO A 312 7.07 26.85 4.97
C PRO A 312 6.97 27.53 6.35
N LYS A 313 5.77 27.51 6.96
CA LYS A 313 5.52 28.02 8.31
C LYS A 313 5.97 27.03 9.38
N LEU A 314 5.76 25.73 9.17
CA LEU A 314 6.24 24.67 10.07
C LEU A 314 7.78 24.70 10.21
N ARG A 315 8.52 24.98 9.13
CA ARG A 315 9.97 25.17 9.17
C ARG A 315 10.39 26.38 10.00
N GLN A 316 9.75 27.54 9.81
CA GLN A 316 9.99 28.75 10.61
C GLN A 316 9.64 28.55 12.09
N PHE A 317 8.56 27.83 12.38
CA PHE A 317 8.15 27.45 13.74
C PHE A 317 9.18 26.53 14.40
N ALA A 318 9.61 25.47 13.71
CA ALA A 318 10.60 24.52 14.22
C ALA A 318 11.95 25.19 14.50
N GLU A 319 12.40 26.11 13.63
CA GLU A 319 13.59 26.93 13.88
C GLU A 319 13.40 27.85 15.10
N ARG A 320 12.27 28.57 15.19
CA ARG A 320 11.97 29.53 16.28
C ARG A 320 11.90 28.87 17.66
N GLU A 321 11.28 27.70 17.76
CA GLU A 321 11.12 26.95 19.01
C GLU A 321 12.26 25.92 19.24
N ASN A 322 13.26 25.86 18.34
CA ASN A 322 14.39 24.93 18.36
C ASN A 322 13.95 23.44 18.46
N LEU A 323 13.05 23.03 17.58
CA LEU A 323 12.56 21.66 17.42
C LEU A 323 13.12 21.02 16.15
N LYS A 324 13.29 19.69 16.15
CA LYS A 324 13.56 18.93 14.91
C LYS A 324 12.27 18.85 14.09
N ILE A 325 12.40 19.00 12.77
CA ILE A 325 11.31 18.76 11.80
C ILE A 325 11.69 17.60 10.88
N VAL A 326 10.82 16.61 10.73
CA VAL A 326 11.03 15.41 9.89
C VAL A 326 9.79 15.08 9.05
N SER A 327 9.96 14.31 7.98
CA SER A 327 8.85 13.86 7.13
C SER A 327 8.48 12.39 7.40
N ILE A 328 7.20 12.04 7.23
CA ILE A 328 6.76 10.63 7.25
C ILE A 328 7.43 9.83 6.13
N ALA A 329 7.72 10.45 4.97
CA ALA A 329 8.46 9.84 3.88
C ALA A 329 9.88 9.41 4.31
N ASP A 330 10.60 10.27 5.04
CA ASP A 330 11.93 9.94 5.58
C ASP A 330 11.84 8.86 6.67
N LEU A 331 10.78 8.85 7.49
CA LEU A 331 10.56 7.79 8.49
C LEU A 331 10.26 6.43 7.82
N ILE A 332 9.48 6.41 6.73
CA ILE A 332 9.25 5.20 5.91
C ILE A 332 10.56 4.71 5.28
N ARG A 333 11.37 5.62 4.73
CA ARG A 333 12.68 5.31 4.14
C ARG A 333 13.64 4.74 5.18
N TYR A 334 13.70 5.35 6.37
CA TYR A 334 14.49 4.87 7.51
C TYR A 334 14.05 3.46 7.94
N ARG A 335 12.76 3.27 8.26
CA ARG A 335 12.22 1.96 8.69
C ARG A 335 12.41 0.86 7.65
N ARG A 336 12.28 1.15 6.35
CA ARG A 336 12.56 0.19 5.27
C ARG A 336 14.02 -0.27 5.22
N LYS A 337 14.96 0.52 5.76
CA LYS A 337 16.39 0.18 5.86
C LYS A 337 16.73 -0.51 7.19
N THR A 338 16.16 -0.06 8.30
CA THR A 338 16.51 -0.54 9.65
C THR A 338 15.76 -1.80 10.07
N ASP A 339 14.51 -1.96 9.63
CA ASP A 339 13.62 -2.96 10.19
C ASP A 339 13.71 -4.28 9.41
N LYS A 340 13.69 -5.40 10.14
CA LYS A 340 13.66 -6.73 9.54
C LYS A 340 12.24 -7.07 9.06
N LEU A 341 11.87 -6.58 7.87
CA LEU A 341 10.50 -6.68 7.33
C LEU A 341 10.08 -8.07 6.80
N VAL A 342 10.99 -9.05 6.79
CA VAL A 342 10.71 -10.43 6.32
C VAL A 342 11.27 -11.50 7.26
N ASP A 343 10.51 -12.58 7.43
CA ASP A 343 10.90 -13.80 8.13
C ASP A 343 11.04 -14.98 7.17
N ARG A 344 12.14 -15.72 7.27
CA ARG A 344 12.40 -16.89 6.43
C ARG A 344 11.58 -18.09 6.91
N SER A 345 10.45 -18.38 6.27
CA SER A 345 9.50 -19.41 6.72
C SER A 345 9.95 -20.84 6.37
N SER A 346 10.62 -21.05 5.24
CA SER A 346 11.08 -22.39 4.81
C SER A 346 12.26 -22.35 3.83
N ALA A 347 12.83 -23.53 3.55
CA ALA A 347 13.89 -23.72 2.56
C ALA A 347 13.79 -25.12 1.91
N ALA A 348 14.01 -25.22 0.60
CA ALA A 348 14.01 -26.48 -0.13
C ALA A 348 14.99 -26.45 -1.31
N ARG A 349 15.61 -27.59 -1.66
CA ARG A 349 16.35 -27.73 -2.93
C ARG A 349 15.37 -28.11 -4.04
N ILE A 350 15.31 -27.30 -5.09
CA ILE A 350 14.40 -27.49 -6.22
C ILE A 350 15.23 -27.74 -7.49
N PRO A 351 15.09 -28.92 -8.14
CA PRO A 351 15.58 -29.11 -9.50
C PRO A 351 14.65 -28.37 -10.46
N THR A 352 15.18 -27.39 -11.19
CA THR A 352 14.45 -26.66 -12.23
C THR A 352 14.97 -27.05 -13.62
N MET A 353 14.24 -26.70 -14.68
CA MET A 353 14.70 -26.87 -16.06
C MET A 353 15.98 -26.08 -16.40
N TRP A 354 16.33 -25.07 -15.59
CA TRP A 354 17.53 -24.27 -15.74
C TRP A 354 18.70 -24.76 -14.88
N GLY A 355 18.45 -25.68 -13.94
CA GLY A 355 19.45 -26.22 -13.01
C GLY A 355 18.94 -26.37 -11.57
N PRO A 356 19.78 -26.87 -10.64
CA PRO A 356 19.43 -27.05 -9.24
C PRO A 356 19.67 -25.78 -8.41
N PHE A 357 18.60 -25.28 -7.77
CA PHE A 357 18.60 -24.11 -6.89
C PHE A 357 18.21 -24.48 -5.45
N THR A 358 18.58 -23.64 -4.48
CA THR A 358 17.94 -23.66 -3.16
C THR A 358 16.92 -22.54 -3.11
N SER A 359 15.64 -22.92 -3.05
CA SER A 359 14.53 -22.00 -2.83
C SER A 359 14.42 -21.69 -1.34
N TYR A 360 14.35 -20.41 -1.00
CA TYR A 360 14.03 -19.92 0.34
C TYR A 360 12.72 -19.15 0.29
N CYS A 361 11.80 -19.46 1.20
CA CYS A 361 10.57 -18.70 1.36
C CYS A 361 10.77 -17.60 2.41
N TYR A 362 10.37 -16.37 2.08
CA TYR A 362 10.42 -15.19 2.93
C TYR A 362 9.03 -14.57 3.05
N ARG A 363 8.45 -14.68 4.23
CA ARG A 363 7.14 -14.10 4.55
C ARG A 363 7.32 -12.65 5.02
N SER A 364 6.61 -11.73 4.37
CA SER A 364 6.46 -10.33 4.82
C SER A 364 5.73 -10.26 6.15
N ILE A 365 6.21 -9.41 7.07
CA ILE A 365 5.56 -9.21 8.38
C ILE A 365 4.38 -8.22 8.31
N LEU A 366 4.24 -7.46 7.22
CA LEU A 366 3.30 -6.34 7.09
C LEU A 366 1.92 -6.77 6.56
N ASP A 367 1.93 -7.69 5.59
CA ASP A 367 0.76 -8.21 4.85
C ASP A 367 0.67 -9.75 4.91
N GLY A 368 1.76 -10.45 5.25
CA GLY A 368 1.81 -11.91 5.32
C GLY A 368 2.13 -12.61 4.00
N ILE A 369 2.42 -11.88 2.92
CA ILE A 369 2.72 -12.45 1.59
C ILE A 369 4.05 -13.21 1.62
N GLU A 370 4.12 -14.34 0.92
CA GLU A 370 5.32 -15.18 0.84
C GLU A 370 6.06 -14.95 -0.49
N HIS A 371 7.26 -14.38 -0.41
CA HIS A 371 8.17 -14.19 -1.55
C HIS A 371 9.20 -15.31 -1.61
N ILE A 372 9.69 -15.63 -2.81
CA ILE A 372 10.65 -16.73 -3.02
C ILE A 372 12.00 -16.18 -3.46
N ALA A 373 13.09 -16.64 -2.83
CA ALA A 373 14.45 -16.42 -3.32
C ALA A 373 15.05 -17.74 -3.83
N MET A 374 15.26 -17.84 -5.14
CA MET A 374 16.00 -18.93 -5.78
C MET A 374 17.49 -18.63 -5.73
N VAL A 375 18.24 -19.39 -4.93
CA VAL A 375 19.67 -19.15 -4.66
C VAL A 375 20.54 -20.22 -5.31
N LYS A 376 21.61 -19.76 -5.96
CA LYS A 376 22.68 -20.57 -6.55
C LYS A 376 24.01 -20.28 -5.86
N GLY A 377 24.80 -21.33 -5.61
CA GLY A 377 26.11 -21.22 -4.95
C GLY A 377 26.02 -20.88 -3.46
N ASP A 378 27.14 -20.41 -2.91
CA ASP A 378 27.19 -19.73 -1.61
C ASP A 378 27.25 -18.22 -1.84
N ILE A 379 26.50 -17.47 -1.04
CA ILE A 379 26.36 -16.02 -1.14
C ILE A 379 27.37 -15.31 -0.22
N GLY A 380 27.83 -15.95 0.86
CA GLY A 380 28.88 -15.42 1.73
C GLY A 380 28.58 -14.04 2.32
N ASP A 381 29.42 -13.05 1.99
CA ASP A 381 29.34 -11.66 2.42
C ASP A 381 28.39 -10.76 1.58
N GLY A 382 27.80 -11.32 0.52
CA GLY A 382 26.92 -10.59 -0.39
C GLY A 382 27.61 -9.72 -1.45
N GLN A 383 28.95 -9.67 -1.51
CA GLN A 383 29.68 -8.93 -2.54
C GLN A 383 29.70 -9.70 -3.88
N ASP A 384 29.71 -9.03 -5.02
CA ASP A 384 29.79 -9.62 -6.38
C ASP A 384 28.77 -10.75 -6.66
N VAL A 385 27.53 -10.58 -6.17
CA VAL A 385 26.44 -11.54 -6.39
C VAL A 385 25.61 -11.13 -7.62
N LEU A 386 25.40 -12.04 -8.57
CA LEU A 386 24.45 -11.82 -9.66
C LEU A 386 23.02 -11.89 -9.11
N VAL A 387 22.32 -10.76 -9.05
CA VAL A 387 20.95 -10.65 -8.51
C VAL A 387 19.96 -10.24 -9.59
N ARG A 388 18.80 -10.91 -9.63
CA ARG A 388 17.60 -10.46 -10.35
C ARG A 388 16.45 -10.31 -9.35
N VAL A 389 15.87 -9.13 -9.25
CA VAL A 389 14.53 -8.97 -8.67
C VAL A 389 13.50 -9.12 -9.79
N HIS A 390 12.51 -9.99 -9.61
CA HIS A 390 11.47 -10.30 -10.58
C HIS A 390 10.10 -10.11 -9.92
N SER A 391 9.29 -9.19 -10.46
CA SER A 391 7.88 -9.07 -10.07
C SER A 391 7.07 -10.17 -10.74
N GLU A 392 6.21 -10.84 -9.98
CA GLU A 392 5.28 -11.84 -10.51
C GLU A 392 4.44 -11.32 -11.69
N CYS A 393 4.44 -12.11 -12.76
CA CYS A 393 3.55 -11.95 -13.90
C CYS A 393 2.86 -13.29 -14.21
N LEU A 394 1.81 -13.65 -13.47
CA LEU A 394 1.05 -14.90 -13.63
C LEU A 394 0.77 -15.28 -15.11
N THR A 395 0.43 -14.30 -15.95
CA THR A 395 0.19 -14.53 -17.39
C THR A 395 1.45 -14.85 -18.19
N GLY A 396 2.58 -14.21 -17.89
CA GLY A 396 3.85 -14.45 -18.57
C GLY A 396 4.56 -15.70 -18.05
N ASP A 397 4.77 -15.73 -16.73
CA ASP A 397 5.64 -16.69 -16.05
C ASP A 397 5.05 -18.10 -15.97
N ILE A 398 3.71 -18.22 -15.86
CA ILE A 398 3.00 -19.50 -15.74
C ILE A 398 2.26 -19.88 -17.02
N PHE A 399 1.63 -18.90 -17.69
CA PHE A 399 0.80 -19.16 -18.88
C PHE A 399 1.45 -18.83 -20.23
N GLY A 400 2.70 -18.36 -20.27
CA GLY A 400 3.44 -18.12 -21.53
C GLY A 400 2.81 -17.05 -22.43
N SER A 401 2.19 -16.02 -21.84
CA SER A 401 1.47 -14.97 -22.57
C SER A 401 2.40 -14.13 -23.45
N ALA A 402 2.39 -14.39 -24.77
CA ALA A 402 3.08 -13.62 -25.81
C ALA A 402 2.64 -12.13 -25.97
N ARG A 403 1.93 -11.56 -24.98
CA ARG A 403 1.69 -10.12 -24.82
C ARG A 403 2.68 -9.44 -23.87
N CYS A 404 3.52 -10.22 -23.17
CA CYS A 404 4.62 -9.75 -22.35
C CYS A 404 5.79 -10.74 -22.45
N ASP A 405 6.99 -10.29 -22.11
CA ASP A 405 8.24 -11.06 -22.15
C ASP A 405 8.68 -11.55 -20.75
N CYS A 406 7.81 -11.44 -19.73
CA CYS A 406 8.17 -11.72 -18.33
C CYS A 406 8.67 -13.16 -18.13
N GLY A 407 8.03 -14.15 -18.74
CA GLY A 407 8.48 -15.55 -18.69
C GLY A 407 9.85 -15.76 -19.33
N ASP A 408 10.14 -15.07 -20.44
CA ASP A 408 11.46 -15.11 -21.10
C ASP A 408 12.53 -14.40 -20.26
N GLN A 409 12.21 -13.25 -19.64
CA GLN A 409 13.10 -12.57 -18.70
C GLN A 409 13.38 -13.42 -17.45
N LEU A 410 12.40 -14.15 -16.93
CA LEU A 410 12.56 -15.09 -15.82
C LEU A 410 13.48 -16.24 -16.21
N ALA A 411 13.23 -16.88 -17.36
CA ALA A 411 14.05 -17.97 -17.87
C ALA A 411 15.50 -17.55 -18.14
N LEU A 412 15.71 -16.39 -18.78
CA LEU A 412 17.04 -15.83 -19.07
C LEU A 412 17.80 -15.55 -17.78
N ALA A 413 17.16 -14.93 -16.78
CA ALA A 413 17.81 -14.65 -15.50
C ALA A 413 18.20 -15.92 -14.74
N MET A 414 17.33 -16.94 -14.72
CA MET A 414 17.64 -18.25 -14.12
C MET A 414 18.81 -18.95 -14.84
N GLN A 415 18.86 -18.90 -16.17
CA GLN A 415 19.99 -19.42 -16.96
C GLN A 415 21.30 -18.69 -16.67
N GLN A 416 21.28 -17.35 -16.59
CA GLN A 416 22.46 -16.55 -16.29
C GLN A 416 22.98 -16.82 -14.87
N ILE A 417 22.09 -16.98 -13.88
CA ILE A 417 22.45 -17.32 -12.50
C ILE A 417 23.00 -18.75 -12.39
N GLU A 418 22.45 -19.73 -13.12
CA GLU A 418 23.03 -21.07 -13.21
C GLU A 418 24.47 -21.00 -13.78
N ALA A 419 24.65 -20.32 -14.91
CA ALA A 419 25.92 -20.21 -15.61
C ALA A 419 27.00 -19.46 -14.81
N ALA A 420 26.60 -18.46 -14.02
CA ALA A 420 27.49 -17.77 -13.07
C ALA A 420 27.87 -18.63 -11.85
N GLY A 421 27.11 -19.70 -11.55
CA GLY A 421 27.34 -20.58 -10.41
C GLY A 421 27.09 -19.97 -9.02
N ARG A 422 26.87 -18.65 -8.95
CA ARG A 422 26.60 -17.87 -7.73
C ARG A 422 25.65 -16.72 -8.04
N GLY A 423 24.50 -16.68 -7.38
CA GLY A 423 23.50 -15.62 -7.60
C GLY A 423 22.14 -15.89 -6.96
N VAL A 424 21.24 -14.91 -7.06
CA VAL A 424 19.92 -14.93 -6.44
C VAL A 424 18.85 -14.36 -7.38
N LEU A 425 17.78 -15.11 -7.62
CA LEU A 425 16.55 -14.55 -8.18
C LEU A 425 15.51 -14.39 -7.08
N VAL A 426 15.10 -13.14 -6.81
CA VAL A 426 14.02 -12.81 -5.86
C VAL A 426 12.72 -12.65 -6.64
N TYR A 427 11.80 -13.59 -6.45
CA TYR A 427 10.47 -13.60 -7.03
C TYR A 427 9.46 -12.97 -6.06
N LEU A 428 9.06 -11.74 -6.37
CA LEU A 428 8.10 -10.95 -5.59
C LEU A 428 6.69 -11.23 -6.08
N GLN A 429 5.97 -12.09 -5.34
CA GLN A 429 4.53 -12.25 -5.47
C GLN A 429 3.80 -10.92 -5.28
N ARG A 430 2.65 -10.76 -5.95
CA ARG A 430 1.77 -9.59 -5.85
C ARG A 430 0.55 -9.88 -4.95
N ALA A 431 0.03 -8.80 -4.35
CA ALA A 431 -1.20 -8.79 -3.55
C ALA A 431 -2.46 -8.75 -4.44
#